data_AF-A0A7C3QRF5-F1
#
_entry.id   AF-A0A7C3QRF5-F1
#
_cell.length_a   1.000
_cell.length_b   1.000
_cell.length_c   1.000
_cell.angle_alpha   90.00
_cell.angle_beta   90.00
_cell.angle_gamma   90.00
#
_symmetry.space_group_name_H-M   'P 1'
#
loop_
_entity.id
_entity.type
_entity.pdbx_description
1 polymer ?
#
loop_
_entity_poly.entity_id
_entity_poly.type
_entity_poly.pdbx_seq_one_letter_code
_entity_poly.pdbx_strand_id
1 'polypeptide(L)'
;MQWIGWEHPGKVIIKKIQNTKTFSIKGEQKSKDNDDYVTIEGVITLAKDKELKFKGKIVSRVHHLNKGEPCIKEGEFTFKAYGSRKYWRLVEMDNCEANQVVDYIDIYF
;
A
#
# COMPACT_ATOMS: atom_id res chain seq x y z
N MET A 1 -2.62 -7.51 2.22
CA MET A 1 -1.62 -6.50 1.82
C MET A 1 -0.24 -7.10 1.99
N GLN A 2 0.70 -6.72 1.14
CA GLN A 2 2.06 -7.24 1.21
C GLN A 2 3.09 -6.16 0.91
N TRP A 3 4.16 -6.14 1.71
CA TRP A 3 5.42 -5.41 1.52
C TRP A 3 6.55 -6.08 2.31
N ILE A 4 6.35 -6.38 3.61
CA ILE A 4 7.38 -6.95 4.54
C ILE A 4 7.38 -8.47 4.49
N GLY A 5 7.65 -9.01 3.31
CA GLY A 5 7.72 -10.46 3.11
C GLY A 5 6.39 -11.12 2.77
N TRP A 6 6.51 -12.42 2.48
CA TRP A 6 5.52 -13.19 1.72
C TRP A 6 4.71 -14.17 2.58
N GLU A 7 5.24 -14.57 3.73
CA GLU A 7 4.63 -15.62 4.55
C GLU A 7 3.50 -15.09 5.45
N HIS A 8 3.56 -13.80 5.80
CA HIS A 8 2.66 -13.19 6.76
C HIS A 8 2.07 -11.90 6.19
N PRO A 9 1.18 -12.00 5.19
CA PRO A 9 0.55 -10.83 4.59
C PRO A 9 -0.29 -10.07 5.62
N GLY A 10 -0.24 -8.75 5.53
CA GLY A 10 -1.08 -7.87 6.31
C GLY A 10 -2.55 -7.91 5.87
N LYS A 11 -3.40 -7.30 6.68
CA LYS A 11 -4.85 -7.24 6.40
C LYS A 11 -5.25 -5.82 6.01
N VAL A 12 -6.21 -5.74 5.10
CA VAL A 12 -6.84 -4.49 4.67
C VAL A 12 -8.32 -4.64 4.85
N ILE A 13 -8.94 -3.63 5.45
CA ILE A 13 -10.38 -3.50 5.58
C ILE A 13 -10.82 -2.43 4.60
N ILE A 14 -11.73 -2.80 3.70
CA ILE A 14 -12.36 -1.90 2.74
C ILE A 14 -13.82 -1.76 3.09
N LYS A 15 -14.32 -0.53 3.27
CA LYS A 15 -15.72 -0.26 3.57
C LYS A 15 -16.29 0.72 2.56
N LYS A 16 -17.46 0.40 1.99
CA LYS A 16 -18.16 1.32 1.10
C LYS A 16 -18.61 2.56 1.87
N ILE A 17 -18.31 3.74 1.34
CA ILE A 17 -18.85 4.99 1.88
C ILE A 17 -20.24 5.18 1.28
N GLN A 18 -21.26 5.24 2.14
CA GLN A 18 -22.66 5.28 1.72
C GLN A 18 -22.91 6.42 0.73
N ASN A 19 -23.77 6.16 -0.27
CA ASN A 19 -24.16 7.12 -1.30
C ASN A 19 -23.01 7.65 -2.18
N THR A 20 -21.85 6.98 -2.20
CA THR A 20 -20.73 7.33 -3.09
C THR A 20 -20.25 6.12 -3.89
N LYS A 21 -19.38 6.37 -4.88
CA LYS A 21 -18.61 5.33 -5.60
C LYS A 21 -17.25 5.06 -4.94
N THR A 22 -17.09 5.49 -3.70
CA THR A 22 -15.83 5.58 -2.99
C THR A 22 -15.85 4.61 -1.80
N PHE A 23 -14.69 4.09 -1.44
CA PHE A 23 -14.53 3.16 -0.33
C PHE A 23 -13.44 3.67 0.60
N SER A 24 -13.62 3.58 1.91
CA SER A 24 -12.51 3.76 2.84
C SER A 24 -11.66 2.51 2.87
N ILE A 25 -10.35 2.71 3.02
CA ILE A 25 -9.36 1.66 3.14
C ILE A 25 -8.53 1.91 4.39
N LYS A 26 -8.34 0.86 5.20
CA LYS A 26 -7.39 0.87 6.31
C LYS A 26 -6.74 -0.50 6.43
N GLY A 27 -5.42 -0.54 6.49
CA GLY A 27 -4.70 -1.80 6.61
C GLY A 27 -3.31 -1.65 7.19
N GLU A 28 -2.79 -2.75 7.73
CA GLU A 28 -1.43 -2.84 8.23
C GLU A 28 -0.83 -4.22 7.97
N GLN A 29 0.49 -4.25 7.79
CA GLN A 29 1.33 -5.42 7.89
C GLN A 29 2.48 -5.06 8.82
N LYS A 30 2.81 -5.97 9.75
CA LYS A 30 3.96 -5.86 10.64
C LYS A 30 4.86 -7.06 10.39
N SER A 31 6.17 -6.83 10.47
CA SER A 31 7.15 -7.91 10.53
C SER A 31 6.88 -8.82 11.73
N LYS A 32 7.31 -10.07 11.63
CA LYS A 32 7.38 -10.97 12.80
C LYS A 32 8.74 -10.93 13.49
N ASP A 33 9.77 -10.49 12.78
CA ASP A 33 11.15 -10.59 13.22
C ASP A 33 11.65 -9.31 13.89
N ASN A 34 11.02 -8.17 13.59
CA ASN A 34 11.42 -6.85 14.07
C ASN A 34 10.23 -5.87 14.09
N ASP A 35 10.52 -4.57 14.20
CA ASP A 35 9.55 -3.48 14.25
C ASP A 35 9.25 -2.85 12.87
N ASP A 36 9.61 -3.51 11.77
CA ASP A 36 9.27 -3.06 10.42
C ASP A 36 7.75 -3.15 10.20
N TYR A 37 7.17 -2.16 9.52
CA TYR A 37 5.73 -2.14 9.23
C TYR A 37 5.38 -1.39 7.94
N VAL A 38 4.22 -1.72 7.38
CA VAL A 38 3.53 -0.86 6.41
C VAL A 38 2.09 -0.63 6.85
N THR A 39 1.62 0.60 6.71
CA THR A 39 0.22 0.99 6.90
C THR A 39 -0.31 1.70 5.67
N ILE A 40 -1.60 1.57 5.45
CA ILE A 40 -2.35 2.30 4.44
C ILE A 40 -3.66 2.78 5.05
N GLU A 41 -3.96 4.06 4.90
CA GLU A 41 -5.20 4.66 5.36
C GLU A 41 -5.66 5.75 4.39
N GLY A 42 -6.92 5.70 3.97
CA GLY A 42 -7.47 6.70 3.05
C GLY A 42 -8.74 6.23 2.36
N VAL A 43 -8.90 6.68 1.12
CA VAL A 43 -10.04 6.35 0.26
C VAL A 43 -9.58 5.80 -1.08
N ILE A 44 -10.34 4.83 -1.61
CA ILE A 44 -10.16 4.30 -2.96
C ILE A 44 -11.40 4.52 -3.79
N THR A 45 -11.19 4.81 -5.07
CA THR A 45 -12.23 4.85 -6.10
C THR A 45 -11.86 3.86 -7.20
N LEU A 46 -12.82 3.06 -7.63
CA LEU A 46 -12.65 2.17 -8.78
C LEU A 46 -12.51 3.02 -10.04
N ALA A 47 -11.39 2.88 -10.74
CA ALA A 47 -11.18 3.44 -12.06
C ALA A 47 -11.40 2.37 -13.14
N LYS A 48 -11.23 2.74 -14.41
CA LYS A 48 -11.30 1.78 -15.52
C LYS A 48 -10.08 0.84 -15.49
N ASP A 49 -10.15 -0.27 -16.25
CA ASP A 49 -8.99 -1.12 -16.57
C ASP A 49 -8.23 -1.72 -15.38
N LYS A 50 -8.96 -2.14 -14.34
CA LYS A 50 -8.40 -2.73 -13.10
C LYS A 50 -7.46 -1.78 -12.34
N GLU A 51 -7.71 -0.49 -12.43
CA GLU A 51 -7.03 0.53 -11.63
C GLU A 51 -7.87 0.96 -10.42
N LEU A 52 -7.18 1.24 -9.32
CA LEU A 52 -7.72 1.91 -8.14
C LEU A 52 -7.01 3.25 -7.99
N LYS A 53 -7.79 4.33 -7.87
CA LYS A 53 -7.26 5.62 -7.45
C LYS A 53 -7.35 5.70 -5.95
N PHE A 54 -6.20 5.86 -5.30
CA PHE A 54 -6.08 5.98 -3.86
C PHE A 54 -5.76 7.43 -3.50
N LYS A 55 -6.42 7.94 -2.46
CA LYS A 55 -6.09 9.21 -1.83
C LYS A 55 -5.96 8.99 -0.33
N GLY A 56 -4.80 9.31 0.22
CA GLY A 56 -4.54 9.13 1.64
C GLY A 56 -3.06 9.00 1.94
N LYS A 57 -2.77 8.24 2.99
CA LYS A 57 -1.44 8.09 3.55
C LYS A 57 -1.01 6.63 3.56
N ILE A 58 0.21 6.40 3.09
CA ILE A 58 0.94 5.15 3.19
C ILE A 58 2.19 5.43 4.02
N VAL A 59 2.44 4.59 5.02
CA VAL A 59 3.66 4.68 5.83
C VAL A 59 4.36 3.34 5.79
N SER A 60 5.60 3.32 5.34
CA SER A 60 6.47 2.14 5.35
C SER A 60 7.68 2.43 6.24
N ARG A 61 8.18 1.43 6.97
CA ARG A 61 9.43 1.53 7.72
C ARG A 61 10.16 0.20 7.65
N VAL A 62 11.42 0.26 7.21
CA VAL A 62 12.40 -0.81 7.40
C VAL A 62 13.52 -0.23 8.24
N HIS A 63 13.88 -0.88 9.33
CA HIS A 63 14.86 -0.43 10.32
C HIS A 63 16.24 -0.08 9.73
N HIS A 64 16.64 -0.70 8.60
CA HIS A 64 17.92 -0.44 7.94
C HIS A 64 17.81 0.44 6.69
N LEU A 65 16.59 0.78 6.23
CA LEU A 65 16.37 1.69 5.11
C LEU A 65 16.03 3.08 5.62
N ASN A 66 16.33 4.12 4.84
CA ASN A 66 16.01 5.52 5.19
C ASN A 66 16.49 5.90 6.62
N LYS A 67 17.67 5.42 7.02
CA LYS A 67 18.24 5.60 8.38
C LYS A 67 17.34 5.07 9.51
N GLY A 68 16.46 4.12 9.21
CA GLY A 68 15.48 3.55 10.14
C GLY A 68 14.23 4.42 10.34
N GLU A 69 14.14 5.56 9.66
CA GLU A 69 13.02 6.48 9.74
C GLU A 69 11.85 6.03 8.85
N PRO A 70 10.58 6.24 9.28
CA PRO A 70 9.43 5.95 8.43
C PRO A 70 9.44 6.75 7.12
N CYS A 71 9.21 6.07 6.01
CA CYS A 71 8.90 6.69 4.74
C CYS A 71 7.40 7.00 4.68
N ILE A 72 7.05 8.27 4.50
CA ILE A 72 5.67 8.75 4.49
C ILE A 72 5.30 9.22 3.09
N LYS A 73 4.29 8.58 2.51
CA LYS A 73 3.68 8.94 1.22
C LYS A 73 2.25 9.41 1.48
N GLU A 74 2.00 10.71 1.33
CA GLU A 74 0.67 11.29 1.49
C GLU A 74 0.27 12.05 0.22
N GLY A 75 -0.91 11.73 -0.32
CA GLY A 75 -1.36 12.30 -1.58
C GLY A 75 -2.28 11.37 -2.37
N GLU A 76 -2.21 11.49 -3.69
CA GLU A 76 -2.97 10.68 -4.64
C GLU A 76 -2.04 9.72 -5.37
N PHE A 77 -2.45 8.45 -5.44
CA PHE A 77 -1.65 7.36 -5.97
C PHE A 77 -2.50 6.40 -6.80
N THR A 78 -1.82 5.62 -7.64
CA THR A 78 -2.45 4.64 -8.52
C THR A 78 -2.06 3.23 -8.10
N PHE A 79 -3.05 2.38 -7.91
CA PHE A 79 -2.87 0.95 -7.75
C PHE A 79 -3.38 0.23 -9.00
N LYS A 80 -2.61 -0.69 -9.57
CA LYS A 80 -2.97 -1.37 -10.84
C LYS A 80 -2.78 -2.87 -10.76
N ALA A 81 -3.74 -3.62 -11.30
CA ALA A 81 -3.63 -5.07 -11.48
C ALA A 81 -3.29 -5.39 -12.94
N TYR A 82 -2.19 -6.11 -13.16
CA TYR A 82 -1.71 -6.50 -14.49
C TYR A 82 -2.03 -7.96 -14.80
N GLY A 83 -2.51 -8.23 -16.01
CA GLY A 83 -2.74 -9.58 -16.52
C GLY A 83 -3.66 -10.43 -15.63
N SER A 84 -3.14 -11.58 -15.20
CA SER A 84 -3.81 -12.58 -14.35
C SER A 84 -3.48 -12.45 -12.84
N ARG A 85 -2.77 -11.40 -12.43
CA ARG A 85 -2.41 -11.19 -11.01
C ARG A 85 -3.67 -10.94 -10.16
N LYS A 86 -3.66 -11.48 -8.94
CA LYS A 86 -4.75 -11.35 -7.94
C LYS A 86 -4.45 -10.27 -6.88
N TYR A 87 -3.79 -9.20 -7.31
CA TYR A 87 -3.47 -8.05 -6.47
C TYR A 87 -3.36 -6.78 -7.32
N TRP A 88 -3.65 -5.64 -6.70
CA TRP A 88 -3.28 -4.33 -7.21
C TRP A 88 -1.97 -3.88 -6.58
N ARG A 89 -1.03 -3.41 -7.40
CA ARG A 89 0.27 -2.90 -6.97
C ARG A 89 0.34 -1.40 -7.08
N LEU A 90 0.93 -0.73 -6.09
CA LEU A 90 1.25 0.70 -6.14
C LEU A 90 2.16 0.99 -7.34
N VAL A 91 1.78 1.97 -8.18
CA VAL A 91 2.55 2.38 -9.35
C VAL A 91 3.70 3.31 -8.93
N GLU A 92 3.43 4.26 -8.04
CA GLU A 92 4.38 5.23 -7.51
C GLU A 92 5.27 4.61 -6.41
N MET A 93 6.07 3.62 -6.82
CA MET A 93 6.81 2.70 -5.96
C MET A 93 8.10 3.27 -5.34
N ASP A 94 8.52 4.50 -5.64
CA ASP A 94 9.78 5.05 -5.13
C ASP A 94 9.83 5.06 -3.60
N ASN A 95 10.88 4.54 -2.97
CA ASN A 95 11.04 4.69 -1.52
C ASN A 95 11.63 6.09 -1.20
N CYS A 96 11.59 6.49 0.07
CA CYS A 96 12.24 7.70 0.59
C CYS A 96 13.77 7.59 0.61
N GLU A 97 14.32 6.38 0.60
CA GLU A 97 15.74 6.13 0.32
C GLU A 97 15.95 6.10 -1.20
N ALA A 98 16.17 7.29 -1.76
CA ALA A 98 16.31 7.58 -3.18
C ALA A 98 16.95 6.43 -4.02
N ASN A 99 16.37 6.11 -5.18
CA ASN A 99 16.88 5.25 -6.28
C ASN A 99 17.54 3.90 -5.95
N GLN A 100 17.60 3.45 -4.69
CA GLN A 100 18.24 2.19 -4.30
C GLN A 100 17.23 1.08 -4.03
N VAL A 101 15.99 1.44 -3.65
CA VAL A 101 14.95 0.50 -3.25
C VAL A 101 13.56 1.01 -3.66
N VAL A 102 12.62 0.08 -3.87
CA VAL A 102 11.23 0.36 -4.23
C VAL A 102 10.26 -0.34 -3.28
N ASP A 103 9.16 0.34 -2.98
CA ASP A 103 8.08 -0.14 -2.14
C ASP A 103 7.03 -0.89 -2.97
N TYR A 104 7.20 -2.20 -3.09
CA TYR A 104 6.17 -3.08 -3.66
C TYR A 104 5.02 -3.30 -2.68
N ILE A 105 4.09 -2.36 -2.65
CA ILE A 105 2.88 -2.44 -1.82
C ILE A 105 1.74 -3.03 -2.65
N ASP A 106 1.32 -4.23 -2.28
CA ASP A 106 0.27 -4.99 -2.97
C ASP A 106 -1.01 -5.10 -2.11
N ILE A 107 -2.18 -4.88 -2.72
CA ILE A 107 -3.51 -5.10 -2.14
C ILE A 107 -4.16 -6.28 -2.86
N TYR A 108 -4.33 -7.40 -2.16
CA TYR A 108 -4.90 -8.64 -2.70
C TYR A 108 -6.43 -8.63 -2.73
N PHE A 109 -7.02 -9.33 -3.71
CA PHE A 109 -8.46 -9.52 -3.88
C PHE A 109 -8.83 -10.93 -4.33
#